data_AF-A0A069CR62-F1
#
_entry.id   AF-A0A069CR62-F1
#
_cell.length_a   1.000
_cell.length_b   1.000
_cell.length_c   1.000
_cell.angle_alpha   90.00
_cell.angle_beta   90.00
_cell.angle_gamma   90.00
#
_symmetry.space_group_name_H-M   'P 1'
#
loop_
_entity.id
_entity.type
_entity.pdbx_description
1 polymer ?
#
loop_
_entity_poly.entity_id
_entity_poly.type
_entity_poly.pdbx_seq_one_letter_code
_entity_poly.pdbx_strand_id
1 'polypeptide(L)'
;MRKVVMMSGHTNKVADTAMAFSFRLVSDGENQSLTDKTVTVNIANSSGYLFTITPMVNDDVITMKFTDKLLEQLTTDNTYQFEVCVTDVNNQVAIYPSEGAMGFQVVKNLKEVNGNLVPQITIDSVIEQVTKYVDTKMNEIAKGKDGDSAYQVALNDGFTGTEEEWLKSLQGEQGEPGPPGKQGDKGDPGEPGKQGDKGDPGKPGLTVPLNEYGIIIRKGAPMAFFFDREADPWRIVFDNGSYMTLDEYPAHPGDNVNTIYGWNSPNINTWSNKIDDYPLTGNLFKMMKGIITIDTWKKADSGKLSFWGRTTITNPVNSLDNYDWSKTTLGISGGIYDARQINVIKVAYQLGIWTGKDVEGLGAIKK
;
A
#
# COMPACT_ATOMS: atom_id res chain seq x y z
N MET A 1 -35.24 -43.03 19.44
CA MET A 1 -34.63 -41.68 19.29
C MET A 1 -34.58 -41.30 17.83
N ARG A 2 -35.11 -40.12 17.48
CA ARG A 2 -35.13 -39.58 16.12
C ARG A 2 -33.85 -38.79 15.81
N LYS A 3 -33.28 -39.00 14.64
CA LYS A 3 -32.02 -38.39 14.18
C LYS A 3 -32.12 -37.94 12.72
N VAL A 4 -31.31 -36.95 12.38
CA VAL A 4 -31.03 -36.56 10.99
C VAL A 4 -29.61 -37.03 10.66
N VAL A 5 -29.45 -37.75 9.56
CA VAL A 5 -28.15 -38.26 9.10
C VAL A 5 -27.77 -37.56 7.80
N MET A 6 -26.75 -36.71 7.87
CA MET A 6 -26.23 -35.98 6.71
C MET A 6 -25.53 -36.93 5.73
N MET A 7 -25.84 -36.79 4.45
CA MET A 7 -25.20 -37.51 3.33
C MET A 7 -24.23 -36.62 2.55
N SER A 8 -24.30 -35.31 2.74
CA SER A 8 -23.41 -34.30 2.16
C SER A 8 -22.72 -33.47 3.24
N GLY A 9 -21.88 -32.53 2.83
CA GLY A 9 -21.38 -31.48 3.72
C GLY A 9 -22.50 -30.61 4.31
N HIS A 10 -22.13 -29.81 5.31
CA HIS A 10 -23.02 -28.90 6.06
C HIS A 10 -22.53 -27.44 6.01
N THR A 11 -21.76 -27.10 4.97
CA THR A 11 -21.24 -25.75 4.73
C THR A 11 -21.53 -25.34 3.29
N ASN A 12 -22.13 -24.18 3.10
CA ASN A 12 -22.30 -23.54 1.80
C ASN A 12 -21.54 -22.23 1.75
N LYS A 13 -21.09 -21.82 0.56
CA LYS A 13 -20.57 -20.46 0.35
C LYS A 13 -21.74 -19.54 -0.01
N VAL A 14 -21.72 -18.32 0.51
CA VAL A 14 -22.65 -17.26 0.10
C VAL A 14 -22.62 -17.09 -1.42
N ALA A 15 -23.80 -16.93 -2.03
CA ALA A 15 -24.06 -16.92 -3.47
C ALA A 15 -23.75 -18.24 -4.24
N ASP A 16 -23.32 -19.33 -3.59
CA ASP A 16 -23.25 -20.64 -4.23
C ASP A 16 -24.64 -21.31 -4.20
N THR A 17 -25.30 -21.29 -5.35
CA THR A 17 -26.62 -21.91 -5.55
C THR A 17 -26.53 -23.34 -6.10
N ALA A 18 -25.34 -23.81 -6.48
CA ALA A 18 -25.14 -25.16 -7.00
C ALA A 18 -25.06 -26.20 -5.88
N MET A 19 -24.64 -25.78 -4.68
CA MET A 19 -24.60 -26.65 -3.50
C MET A 19 -26.01 -27.07 -3.04
N ALA A 20 -26.10 -28.31 -2.56
CA ALA A 20 -27.30 -28.84 -1.91
C ALA A 20 -26.92 -29.68 -0.70
N PHE A 21 -27.74 -29.62 0.34
CA PHE A 21 -27.60 -30.44 1.53
C PHE A 21 -28.58 -31.60 1.48
N SER A 22 -28.06 -32.83 1.47
CA SER A 22 -28.86 -34.05 1.43
C SER A 22 -28.71 -34.84 2.71
N PHE A 23 -29.82 -35.35 3.23
CA PHE A 23 -29.86 -36.11 4.48
C PHE A 23 -31.05 -37.07 4.53
N ARG A 24 -31.00 -38.00 5.49
CA ARG A 24 -32.06 -38.96 5.79
C ARG A 24 -32.54 -38.82 7.22
N LEU A 25 -33.79 -39.20 7.47
CA LEU A 25 -34.35 -39.29 8.82
C LEU A 25 -34.24 -40.73 9.31
N VAL A 26 -33.78 -40.89 10.55
CA VAL A 26 -33.64 -42.20 11.20
C VAL A 26 -34.40 -42.17 12.52
N SER A 27 -35.21 -43.19 12.79
CA SER A 27 -35.80 -43.43 14.11
C SER A 27 -35.47 -44.85 14.54
N ASP A 28 -34.99 -44.99 15.76
CA ASP A 28 -34.72 -46.29 16.39
C ASP A 28 -33.79 -47.21 15.58
N GLY A 29 -32.89 -46.58 14.80
CA GLY A 29 -31.88 -47.27 13.98
C GLY A 29 -32.31 -47.51 12.53
N GLU A 30 -33.54 -47.19 12.15
CA GLU A 30 -34.07 -47.45 10.81
C GLU A 30 -34.37 -46.15 10.03
N ASN A 31 -34.07 -46.17 8.73
CA ASN A 31 -34.44 -45.08 7.82
C ASN A 31 -35.95 -44.94 7.75
N GLN A 32 -36.42 -43.71 7.82
CA GLN A 32 -37.85 -43.41 7.81
C GLN A 32 -38.34 -43.24 6.37
N SER A 33 -39.39 -43.97 6.01
CA SER A 33 -40.10 -43.72 4.75
C SER A 33 -40.82 -42.38 4.80
N LEU A 34 -40.74 -41.63 3.69
CA LEU A 34 -41.38 -40.34 3.48
C LEU A 34 -42.53 -40.40 2.47
N THR A 35 -42.90 -41.61 2.00
CA THR A 35 -44.02 -41.82 1.09
C THR A 35 -45.31 -41.29 1.69
N ASP A 36 -46.07 -40.52 0.89
CA ASP A 36 -47.35 -39.88 1.28
C ASP A 36 -47.27 -38.96 2.49
N LYS A 37 -46.08 -38.47 2.85
CA LYS A 37 -45.88 -37.51 3.94
C LYS A 37 -45.50 -36.15 3.40
N THR A 38 -45.93 -35.11 4.11
CA THR A 38 -45.45 -33.74 3.85
C THR A 38 -44.21 -33.49 4.68
N VAL A 39 -43.16 -32.97 4.06
CA VAL A 39 -41.90 -32.63 4.73
C VAL A 39 -41.66 -31.13 4.64
N THR A 40 -41.34 -30.51 5.77
CA THR A 40 -40.87 -29.12 5.82
C THR A 40 -39.60 -29.02 6.66
N VAL A 41 -38.79 -28.00 6.40
CA VAL A 41 -37.57 -27.74 7.18
C VAL A 41 -37.67 -26.35 7.78
N ASN A 42 -37.62 -26.29 9.11
CA ASN A 42 -37.59 -25.04 9.87
C ASN A 42 -36.15 -24.62 10.05
N ILE A 43 -35.83 -23.35 9.77
CA ILE A 43 -34.49 -22.79 9.88
C ILE A 43 -34.48 -21.68 10.92
N ALA A 44 -33.46 -21.71 11.76
CA ALA A 44 -33.24 -20.77 12.84
C ALA A 44 -31.77 -20.34 12.90
N ASN A 45 -31.50 -19.23 13.57
CA ASN A 45 -30.16 -18.83 14.02
C ASN A 45 -30.17 -18.62 15.55
N SER A 46 -29.10 -18.04 16.09
CA SER A 46 -29.01 -17.71 17.52
C SER A 46 -30.08 -16.72 18.02
N SER A 47 -30.70 -15.96 17.12
CA SER A 47 -31.79 -15.02 17.45
C SER A 47 -33.18 -15.67 17.41
N GLY A 48 -33.29 -16.90 16.92
CA GLY A 48 -34.53 -17.68 16.90
C GLY A 48 -34.92 -18.14 15.49
N TYR A 49 -36.19 -18.51 15.36
CA TYR A 49 -36.79 -18.96 14.10
C TYR A 49 -36.72 -17.88 13.02
N LEU A 50 -36.36 -18.28 11.80
CA LEU A 50 -36.29 -17.40 10.64
C LEU A 50 -37.43 -17.70 9.66
N PHE A 51 -37.46 -18.91 9.11
CA PHE A 51 -38.43 -19.31 8.10
C PHE A 51 -38.50 -20.83 7.95
N THR A 52 -39.52 -21.30 7.23
CA THR A 52 -39.72 -22.69 6.86
C THR A 52 -39.62 -22.84 5.34
N ILE A 53 -38.93 -23.87 4.87
CA ILE A 53 -38.86 -24.24 3.45
C ILE A 53 -39.52 -25.60 3.21
N THR A 54 -39.92 -25.84 1.96
CA THR A 54 -40.32 -27.18 1.49
C THR A 54 -39.16 -27.78 0.70
N PRO A 55 -38.46 -28.80 1.24
CA PRO A 55 -37.31 -29.39 0.56
C PRO A 55 -37.76 -30.28 -0.60
N MET A 56 -36.81 -30.64 -1.47
CA MET A 56 -37.02 -31.72 -2.43
C MET A 56 -36.93 -33.06 -1.70
N VAL A 57 -37.88 -33.94 -1.92
CA VAL A 57 -37.88 -35.29 -1.35
C VAL A 57 -37.84 -36.29 -2.50
N ASN A 58 -36.87 -37.19 -2.47
CA ASN A 58 -36.75 -38.31 -3.41
C ASN A 58 -36.56 -39.60 -2.61
N ASP A 59 -37.61 -40.45 -2.60
CA ASP A 59 -37.73 -41.61 -1.72
C ASP A 59 -37.51 -41.27 -0.24
N ASP A 60 -36.39 -41.71 0.35
CA ASP A 60 -36.02 -41.47 1.75
C ASP A 60 -35.00 -40.32 1.91
N VAL A 61 -34.60 -39.68 0.81
CA VAL A 61 -33.60 -38.59 0.80
C VAL A 61 -34.29 -37.23 0.72
N ILE A 62 -33.95 -36.37 1.66
CA ILE A 62 -34.39 -34.98 1.71
C ILE A 62 -33.23 -34.10 1.25
N THR A 63 -33.48 -33.21 0.29
CA THR A 63 -32.49 -32.29 -0.27
C THR A 63 -32.94 -30.84 -0.13
N MET A 64 -32.17 -30.06 0.63
CA MET A 64 -32.24 -28.60 0.65
C MET A 64 -31.34 -28.02 -0.44
N LYS A 65 -31.91 -27.26 -1.39
CA LYS A 65 -31.16 -26.62 -2.47
C LYS A 65 -31.03 -25.12 -2.21
N PHE A 66 -29.82 -24.59 -2.35
CA PHE A 66 -29.58 -23.15 -2.20
C PHE A 66 -30.05 -22.30 -3.40
N THR A 67 -30.78 -22.89 -4.34
CA THR A 67 -31.64 -22.17 -5.30
C THR A 67 -32.97 -21.71 -4.70
N ASP A 68 -33.31 -22.14 -3.48
CA ASP A 68 -34.49 -21.67 -2.76
C ASP A 68 -34.31 -20.20 -2.33
N LYS A 69 -35.32 -19.36 -2.58
CA LYS A 69 -35.25 -17.91 -2.36
C LYS A 69 -35.13 -17.49 -0.89
N LEU A 70 -35.55 -18.33 0.04
CA LEU A 70 -35.36 -18.06 1.47
C LEU A 70 -33.94 -18.45 1.89
N LEU A 71 -33.43 -19.57 1.39
CA LEU A 71 -32.04 -19.98 1.63
C LEU A 71 -31.00 -19.02 1.03
N GLU A 72 -31.29 -18.40 -0.13
CA GLU A 72 -30.44 -17.37 -0.75
C GLU A 72 -30.24 -16.13 0.15
N GLN A 73 -31.13 -15.89 1.13
CA GLN A 73 -31.08 -14.72 2.02
C GLN A 73 -30.18 -14.91 3.25
N LEU A 74 -29.66 -16.12 3.47
CA LEU A 74 -28.81 -16.42 4.62
C LEU A 74 -27.44 -15.74 4.49
N THR A 75 -26.98 -15.13 5.57
CA THR A 75 -25.78 -14.30 5.68
C THR A 75 -24.64 -15.01 6.41
N THR A 76 -23.41 -14.50 6.29
CA THR A 76 -22.21 -15.20 6.79
C THR A 76 -21.86 -14.94 8.26
N ASP A 77 -22.61 -14.05 8.91
CA ASP A 77 -22.40 -13.60 10.30
C ASP A 77 -23.14 -14.47 11.33
N ASN A 78 -23.85 -15.50 10.87
CA ASN A 78 -24.68 -16.36 11.69
C ASN A 78 -24.26 -17.83 11.56
N THR A 79 -24.47 -18.59 12.63
CA THR A 79 -24.57 -20.05 12.53
C THR A 79 -26.04 -20.42 12.47
N TYR A 80 -26.38 -21.31 11.55
CA TYR A 80 -27.76 -21.72 11.33
C TYR A 80 -28.00 -23.11 11.86
N GLN A 81 -29.24 -23.35 12.24
CA GLN A 81 -29.72 -24.65 12.67
C GLN A 81 -31.03 -24.96 11.94
N PHE A 82 -31.30 -26.25 11.77
CA PHE A 82 -32.56 -26.69 11.21
C PHE A 82 -33.15 -27.90 11.93
N GLU A 83 -34.47 -27.97 11.88
CA GLU A 83 -35.28 -29.12 12.27
C GLU A 83 -36.14 -29.55 11.09
N VAL A 84 -36.41 -30.85 11.00
CA VAL A 84 -37.24 -31.41 9.92
C VAL A 84 -38.56 -31.84 10.52
N CYS A 85 -39.65 -31.28 10.00
CA CYS A 85 -41.01 -31.65 10.36
C CYS A 85 -41.60 -32.57 9.28
N VAL A 86 -42.13 -33.70 9.70
CA VAL A 86 -42.81 -34.66 8.83
C VAL A 86 -44.25 -34.81 9.31
N THR A 87 -45.20 -34.47 8.44
CA THR A 87 -46.64 -34.59 8.71
C THR A 87 -47.19 -35.79 7.94
N ASP A 88 -47.81 -36.72 8.65
CA ASP A 88 -48.44 -37.89 8.03
C ASP A 88 -49.85 -37.59 7.49
N VAL A 89 -50.46 -38.58 6.83
CA VAL A 89 -51.83 -38.50 6.28
C VAL A 89 -52.92 -38.24 7.32
N ASN A 90 -52.63 -38.44 8.61
CA ASN A 90 -53.52 -38.19 9.73
C ASN A 90 -53.25 -36.84 10.41
N ASN A 91 -52.40 -35.99 9.82
CA ASN A 91 -51.91 -34.73 10.36
C ASN A 91 -51.10 -34.86 11.66
N GLN A 92 -50.52 -36.03 11.94
CA GLN A 92 -49.56 -36.18 13.03
C GLN A 92 -48.19 -35.67 12.60
N VAL A 93 -47.58 -34.83 13.44
CA VAL A 93 -46.29 -34.20 13.15
C VAL A 93 -45.19 -34.88 13.96
N ALA A 94 -44.16 -35.34 13.27
CA ALA A 94 -42.89 -35.79 13.86
C ALA A 94 -41.78 -34.80 13.53
N ILE A 95 -41.09 -34.31 14.56
CA ILE A 95 -39.96 -33.37 14.44
C ILE A 95 -38.64 -34.12 14.69
N TYR A 96 -37.63 -33.80 13.89
CA TYR A 96 -36.29 -34.39 13.91
C TYR A 96 -35.22 -33.29 14.03
N PRO A 97 -34.16 -33.52 14.83
CA PRO A 97 -33.94 -34.65 15.74
C PRO A 97 -34.84 -34.61 17.00
N SER A 98 -34.81 -35.66 17.83
CA SER A 98 -35.54 -35.67 19.12
C SER A 98 -34.97 -34.67 20.15
N GLU A 99 -33.70 -34.31 20.02
CA GLU A 99 -32.99 -33.41 20.93
C GLU A 99 -32.12 -32.44 20.12
N GLY A 100 -32.20 -31.15 20.45
CA GLY A 100 -31.46 -30.09 19.76
C GLY A 100 -31.88 -29.93 18.30
N ALA A 101 -30.97 -29.40 17.49
CA ALA A 101 -31.19 -29.15 16.06
C ALA A 101 -29.90 -29.43 15.27
N MET A 102 -30.02 -29.54 13.94
CA MET A 102 -28.88 -29.78 13.06
C MET A 102 -28.21 -28.47 12.65
N GLY A 103 -26.91 -28.32 12.91
CA GLY A 103 -26.15 -27.13 12.54
C GLY A 103 -25.66 -27.13 11.09
N PHE A 104 -25.65 -25.95 10.46
CA PHE A 104 -24.96 -25.71 9.18
C PHE A 104 -24.42 -24.27 9.10
N GLN A 105 -23.53 -24.03 8.15
CA GLN A 105 -22.89 -22.73 7.98
C GLN A 105 -23.01 -22.19 6.56
N VAL A 106 -23.22 -20.88 6.46
CA VAL A 106 -23.01 -20.11 5.24
C VAL A 106 -21.73 -19.29 5.44
N VAL A 107 -20.73 -19.51 4.61
CA VAL A 107 -19.41 -18.86 4.74
C VAL A 107 -19.12 -17.94 3.57
N LYS A 108 -18.21 -17.00 3.76
CA LYS A 108 -17.80 -16.06 2.72
C LYS A 108 -17.21 -16.81 1.52
N ASN A 109 -17.60 -16.40 0.31
CA ASN A 109 -16.87 -16.75 -0.91
C ASN A 109 -15.63 -15.84 -1.04
N LEU A 110 -14.68 -16.16 -1.93
CA LEU A 110 -13.44 -15.36 -2.06
C LEU A 110 -13.69 -13.90 -2.49
N LYS A 111 -14.82 -13.58 -3.12
CA LYS A 111 -15.19 -12.19 -3.47
C LYS A 111 -15.62 -11.39 -2.25
N GLU A 112 -16.09 -12.07 -1.20
CA GLU A 112 -16.63 -11.49 0.03
C GLU A 112 -15.71 -11.63 1.24
N VAL A 113 -14.60 -12.37 1.07
CA VAL A 113 -13.48 -12.28 2.01
C VAL A 113 -12.96 -10.86 1.94
N ASN A 114 -13.34 -10.04 2.93
CA ASN A 114 -12.58 -8.85 3.31
C ASN A 114 -11.19 -9.35 3.70
N GLY A 115 -10.31 -9.48 2.72
CA GLY A 115 -8.91 -9.20 2.98
C GLY A 115 -8.83 -7.78 3.52
N ASN A 116 -7.84 -7.50 4.35
CA ASN A 116 -7.41 -6.11 4.43
C ASN A 116 -7.12 -5.71 2.97
N LEU A 117 -7.96 -4.85 2.40
CA LEU A 117 -7.61 -4.13 1.20
C LEU A 117 -6.19 -3.65 1.46
N VAL A 118 -5.23 -4.04 0.61
CA VAL A 118 -4.03 -3.23 0.45
C VAL A 118 -4.56 -1.80 0.40
N PRO A 119 -4.23 -0.89 1.33
CA PRO A 119 -4.93 0.38 1.45
C PRO A 119 -4.96 1.01 0.07
N GLN A 120 -6.13 0.92 -0.57
CA GLN A 120 -6.27 1.39 -1.92
C GLN A 120 -6.38 2.88 -1.71
N ILE A 121 -5.24 3.54 -1.87
CA ILE A 121 -5.19 4.97 -2.02
C ILE A 121 -6.06 5.26 -3.24
N THR A 122 -7.33 5.59 -3.03
CA THR A 122 -8.20 6.04 -4.10
C THR A 122 -7.77 7.45 -4.46
N ILE A 123 -7.91 7.79 -5.74
CA ILE A 123 -7.68 9.17 -6.20
C ILE A 123 -8.50 10.16 -5.35
N ASP A 124 -9.74 9.79 -5.01
CA ASP A 124 -10.61 10.60 -4.16
C ASP A 124 -10.04 10.83 -2.75
N SER A 125 -9.48 9.79 -2.11
CA SER A 125 -8.88 9.91 -0.76
C SER A 125 -7.61 10.77 -0.74
N VAL A 126 -6.86 10.78 -1.85
CA VAL A 126 -5.69 11.66 -2.02
C VAL A 126 -6.16 13.08 -2.27
N ILE A 127 -7.15 13.27 -3.15
CA ILE A 127 -7.73 14.58 -3.43
C ILE A 127 -8.26 15.20 -2.14
N GLU A 128 -9.00 14.47 -1.31
CA GLU A 128 -9.54 14.99 -0.05
C GLU A 128 -8.42 15.44 0.91
N GLN A 129 -7.37 14.63 1.07
CA GLN A 129 -6.23 14.99 1.94
C GLN A 129 -5.43 16.16 1.39
N VAL A 130 -5.22 16.22 0.07
CA VAL A 130 -4.53 17.32 -0.62
C VAL A 130 -5.34 18.61 -0.50
N THR A 131 -6.65 18.57 -0.75
CA THR A 131 -7.54 19.73 -0.60
C THR A 131 -7.50 20.25 0.83
N LYS A 132 -7.62 19.38 1.83
CA LYS A 132 -7.54 19.77 3.24
C LYS A 132 -6.20 20.43 3.59
N TYR A 133 -5.09 19.88 3.08
CA TYR A 133 -3.76 20.45 3.28
C TYR A 133 -3.62 21.82 2.62
N VAL A 134 -4.09 21.95 1.37
CA VAL A 134 -4.09 23.21 0.62
C VAL A 134 -4.93 24.26 1.33
N ASP A 135 -6.15 23.95 1.76
CA ASP A 135 -7.02 24.89 2.48
C ASP A 135 -6.38 25.35 3.79
N THR A 136 -5.74 24.43 4.52
CA THR A 136 -4.99 24.77 5.74
C THR A 136 -3.86 25.74 5.43
N LYS A 137 -3.06 25.46 4.40
CA LYS A 137 -1.95 26.33 4.00
C LYS A 137 -2.40 27.66 3.42
N MET A 138 -3.50 27.69 2.67
CA MET A 138 -4.09 28.93 2.16
C MET A 138 -4.58 29.81 3.29
N ASN A 139 -5.18 29.24 4.34
CA ASN A 139 -5.58 30.00 5.53
C ASN A 139 -4.37 30.51 6.34
N GLU A 140 -3.27 29.75 6.40
CA GLU A 140 -2.02 30.22 7.00
C GLU A 140 -1.36 31.36 6.19
N ILE A 141 -1.40 31.29 4.85
CA ILE A 141 -0.83 32.30 3.95
C ILE A 141 -1.70 33.57 3.89
N ALA A 142 -3.04 33.42 3.90
CA ALA A 142 -3.97 34.54 3.87
C ALA A 142 -3.87 35.41 5.14
N LYS A 143 -3.42 34.84 6.25
CA LYS A 143 -2.97 35.60 7.44
C LYS A 143 -1.54 36.09 7.26
N GLY A 144 -1.25 36.76 6.14
CA GLY A 144 0.07 37.35 5.87
C GLY A 144 0.60 38.06 7.12
N LYS A 145 1.92 37.98 7.36
CA LYS A 145 2.52 38.68 8.51
C LYS A 145 2.11 40.15 8.44
N ASP A 146 1.56 40.68 9.54
CA ASP A 146 1.33 42.11 9.65
C ASP A 146 2.64 42.83 9.30
N GLY A 147 2.56 43.82 8.42
CA GLY A 147 3.71 44.64 8.07
C GLY A 147 4.23 45.38 9.31
N ASP A 148 5.49 45.83 9.25
CA ASP A 148 6.08 46.64 10.32
C ASP A 148 5.18 47.86 10.63
N SER A 149 4.96 48.15 11.91
CA SER A 149 4.26 49.36 12.30
C SER A 149 5.04 50.60 11.88
N ALA A 150 4.38 51.73 11.68
CA ALA A 150 5.04 52.99 11.31
C ALA A 150 6.15 53.39 12.32
N TYR A 151 5.98 53.05 13.59
CA TYR A 151 7.01 53.21 14.63
C TYR A 151 8.21 52.25 14.42
N GLN A 152 7.97 50.99 14.07
CA GLN A 152 9.03 50.02 13.80
C GLN A 152 9.85 50.40 12.55
N VAL A 153 9.22 50.97 11.53
CA VAL A 153 9.91 51.55 10.37
C VAL A 153 10.79 52.73 10.81
N ALA A 154 10.28 53.61 11.66
CA ALA A 154 11.07 54.73 12.19
C ALA A 154 12.29 54.27 13.00
N LEU A 155 12.17 53.21 13.81
CA LEU A 155 13.32 52.61 14.50
C LEU A 155 14.38 52.08 13.53
N ASN A 156 13.95 51.40 12.46
CA ASN A 156 14.85 50.87 11.43
C ASN A 156 15.60 51.99 10.68
N ASP A 157 14.95 53.14 10.49
CA ASP A 157 15.53 54.35 9.88
C ASP A 157 16.33 55.21 10.87
N GLY A 158 16.59 54.69 12.08
CA GLY A 158 17.52 55.29 13.05
C GLY A 158 16.87 56.17 14.11
N PHE A 159 15.54 56.16 14.25
CA PHE A 159 14.88 56.78 15.40
C PHE A 159 15.30 56.06 16.70
N THR A 160 15.64 56.83 17.72
CA THR A 160 15.95 56.31 19.05
C THR A 160 15.02 56.99 20.05
N GLY A 161 14.10 56.23 20.64
CA GLY A 161 13.10 56.74 21.58
C GLY A 161 12.02 55.70 21.82
N THR A 162 10.97 56.09 22.54
CA THR A 162 9.75 55.32 22.78
C THR A 162 8.67 55.65 21.75
N GLU A 163 7.65 54.79 21.61
CA GLU A 163 6.53 55.03 20.67
C GLU A 163 5.78 56.33 21.00
N GLU A 164 5.68 56.69 22.28
CA GLU A 164 5.06 57.94 22.72
C GLU A 164 5.89 59.18 22.33
N GLU A 165 7.22 59.09 22.43
CA GLU A 165 8.14 60.14 21.96
C GLU A 165 8.10 60.29 20.45
N TRP A 166 7.99 59.16 19.73
CA TRP A 166 7.80 59.16 18.28
C TRP A 166 6.49 59.84 17.90
N LEU A 167 5.37 59.50 18.55
CA LEU A 167 4.07 60.15 18.29
C LEU A 167 4.11 61.66 18.56
N LYS A 168 4.79 62.10 19.63
CA LYS A 168 4.99 63.53 19.91
C LYS A 168 5.87 64.22 18.87
N SER A 169 6.83 63.52 18.28
CA SER A 169 7.69 64.04 17.21
C SER A 169 6.94 64.30 15.90
N LEU A 170 5.84 63.58 15.66
CA LEU A 170 4.97 63.78 14.48
C LEU A 170 4.08 65.02 14.62
N GLN A 171 3.94 65.55 15.83
CA GLN A 171 3.11 66.72 16.10
C GLN A 171 3.91 67.99 15.75
N GLY A 172 3.71 68.51 14.54
CA GLY A 172 4.27 69.79 14.15
C GLY A 172 3.76 70.94 15.03
N GLU A 173 4.53 72.04 15.10
CA GLU A 173 4.07 73.26 15.76
C GLU A 173 2.77 73.76 15.10
N GLN A 174 1.81 74.18 15.94
CA GLN A 174 0.59 74.81 15.45
C GLN A 174 0.98 76.09 14.69
N GLY A 175 0.76 76.10 13.38
CA GLY A 175 1.02 77.29 12.57
C GLY A 175 0.23 78.50 13.06
N GLU A 176 0.81 79.70 12.95
CA GLU A 176 0.12 80.94 13.26
C GLU A 176 -1.23 81.03 12.50
N PRO A 177 -2.28 81.62 13.10
CA PRO A 177 -3.55 81.81 12.40
C PRO A 177 -3.36 82.59 11.10
N GLY A 178 -3.64 81.95 9.97
CA GLY A 178 -3.60 82.61 8.67
C GLY A 178 -4.64 83.74 8.56
N PRO A 179 -4.38 84.82 7.81
CA PRO A 179 -5.41 85.81 7.49
C PRO A 179 -6.59 85.15 6.75
N PRO A 180 -7.80 85.73 6.78
CA PRO A 180 -9.01 85.12 6.21
C PRO A 180 -8.78 84.68 4.75
N GLY A 181 -8.87 83.37 4.52
CA GLY A 181 -8.68 82.79 3.18
C GLY A 181 -9.83 83.16 2.25
N LYS A 182 -9.50 83.59 1.03
CA LYS A 182 -10.46 83.56 -0.08
C LYS A 182 -10.86 82.11 -0.34
N GLN A 183 -12.12 81.91 -0.71
CA GLN A 183 -12.72 80.63 -1.07
C GLN A 183 -11.75 79.79 -1.92
N GLY A 184 -11.37 78.62 -1.40
CA GLY A 184 -10.41 77.73 -2.04
C GLY A 184 -11.00 77.09 -3.29
N ASP A 185 -10.16 76.94 -4.32
CA ASP A 185 -10.46 76.09 -5.46
C ASP A 185 -10.61 74.63 -5.01
N LYS A 186 -11.51 73.92 -5.66
CA LYS A 186 -11.81 72.50 -5.42
C LYS A 186 -10.53 71.69 -5.57
N GLY A 187 -10.12 71.01 -4.51
CA GLY A 187 -8.97 70.10 -4.54
C GLY A 187 -9.16 69.02 -5.61
N ASP A 188 -8.13 68.81 -6.41
CA ASP A 188 -8.09 67.70 -7.37
C ASP A 188 -8.22 66.35 -6.63
N PRO A 189 -8.96 65.37 -7.19
CA PRO A 189 -9.03 64.04 -6.60
C PRO A 189 -7.63 63.43 -6.46
N GLY A 190 -7.34 62.84 -5.30
CA GLY A 190 -6.05 62.18 -5.05
C GLY A 190 -5.77 61.11 -6.10
N GLU A 191 -4.51 61.02 -6.54
CA GLU A 191 -4.09 60.02 -7.51
C GLU A 191 -4.44 58.61 -7.00
N PRO A 192 -4.99 57.72 -7.85
CA PRO A 192 -5.24 56.33 -7.48
C PRO A 192 -3.94 55.69 -6.96
N GLY A 193 -4.02 55.02 -5.80
CA GLY A 193 -2.88 54.33 -5.22
C GLY A 193 -2.22 53.40 -6.24
N LYS A 194 -0.88 53.42 -6.30
CA LYS A 194 -0.10 52.56 -7.19
C LYS A 194 -0.59 51.11 -7.03
N GLN A 195 -0.96 50.48 -8.15
CA GLN A 195 -1.35 49.08 -8.18
C GLN A 195 -0.26 48.25 -7.49
N GLY A 196 -0.64 47.49 -6.45
CA GLY A 196 0.31 46.65 -5.72
C GLY A 196 1.03 45.69 -6.66
N ASP A 197 2.30 45.42 -6.39
CA ASP A 197 3.12 44.53 -7.20
C ASP A 197 2.39 43.21 -7.47
N LYS A 198 2.46 42.75 -8.72
CA LYS A 198 1.89 41.46 -9.12
C LYS A 198 2.47 40.39 -8.20
N GLY A 199 1.62 39.71 -7.43
CA GLY A 199 2.05 38.63 -6.56
C GLY A 199 2.91 37.62 -7.31
N ASP A 200 3.99 37.18 -6.67
CA ASP A 200 4.90 36.20 -7.24
C ASP A 200 4.11 35.00 -7.79
N PRO A 201 4.49 34.45 -8.96
CA PRO A 201 3.89 33.21 -9.45
C PRO A 201 3.89 32.17 -8.31
N GLY A 202 2.75 31.52 -8.09
CA GLY A 202 2.66 30.42 -7.13
C GLY A 202 3.79 29.41 -7.42
N LYS A 203 4.46 28.94 -6.36
CA LYS A 203 5.51 27.92 -6.50
C LYS A 203 4.96 26.80 -7.39
N PRO A 204 5.74 26.30 -8.37
CA PRO A 204 5.33 25.16 -9.18
C PRO A 204 4.79 24.06 -8.27
N GLY A 205 3.65 23.45 -8.65
CA GLY A 205 3.12 22.29 -7.95
C GLY A 205 4.19 21.22 -7.79
N LEU A 206 4.07 20.35 -6.77
CA LEU A 206 5.05 19.31 -6.45
C LEU A 206 5.40 18.48 -7.70
N THR A 207 6.46 18.84 -8.41
CA THR A 207 7.03 18.04 -9.49
C THR A 207 7.69 16.86 -8.82
N VAL A 208 6.98 15.73 -8.76
CA VAL A 208 7.61 14.46 -8.41
C VAL A 208 8.56 14.15 -9.56
N PRO A 209 9.88 14.10 -9.34
CA PRO A 209 10.80 13.82 -10.43
C PRO A 209 10.51 12.40 -10.90
N LEU A 210 10.10 12.29 -12.16
CA LEU A 210 9.97 11.02 -12.87
C LEU A 210 11.32 10.72 -13.54
N ASN A 211 11.68 9.45 -13.62
CA ASN A 211 12.76 9.04 -14.53
C ASN A 211 12.24 8.95 -15.98
N GLU A 212 13.12 8.61 -16.92
CA GLU A 212 12.80 8.45 -18.35
C GLU A 212 11.69 7.43 -18.65
N TYR A 213 11.37 6.54 -17.70
CA TYR A 213 10.31 5.52 -17.79
C TYR A 213 8.98 5.96 -17.16
N GLY A 214 8.86 7.22 -16.70
CA GLY A 214 7.66 7.69 -16.00
C GLY A 214 7.49 7.14 -14.59
N ILE A 215 8.54 6.58 -13.99
CA ILE A 215 8.53 6.02 -12.63
C ILE A 215 8.89 7.12 -11.63
N ILE A 216 8.12 7.20 -10.54
CA ILE A 216 8.41 8.09 -9.41
C ILE A 216 9.77 7.72 -8.81
N ILE A 217 10.69 8.68 -8.75
CA ILE A 217 11.95 8.50 -8.03
C ILE A 217 11.65 8.48 -6.53
N ARG A 218 11.74 7.29 -5.93
CA ARG A 218 11.44 7.06 -4.50
C ARG A 218 12.72 6.82 -3.72
N LYS A 219 12.81 7.41 -2.53
CA LYS A 219 13.93 7.20 -1.60
C LYS A 219 13.71 5.93 -0.77
N GLY A 220 13.82 4.76 -1.40
CA GLY A 220 13.67 3.48 -0.72
C GLY A 220 14.17 2.29 -1.54
N ALA A 221 14.34 1.15 -0.87
CA ALA A 221 14.68 -0.10 -1.52
C ALA A 221 13.64 -0.45 -2.61
N PRO A 222 14.07 -0.95 -3.77
CA PRO A 222 13.16 -1.41 -4.80
C PRO A 222 12.50 -2.75 -4.41
N MET A 223 11.27 -2.96 -4.88
CA MET A 223 10.51 -4.19 -4.69
C MET A 223 10.37 -5.00 -5.98
N ALA A 224 10.62 -4.38 -7.12
CA ALA A 224 10.54 -4.98 -8.44
C ALA A 224 11.59 -4.41 -9.40
N PHE A 225 11.86 -5.16 -10.47
CA PHE A 225 12.68 -4.70 -11.57
C PHE A 225 12.19 -5.29 -12.89
N PHE A 226 12.57 -4.66 -13.99
CA PHE A 226 12.43 -5.19 -15.34
C PHE A 226 13.69 -4.87 -16.16
N PHE A 227 13.83 -5.54 -17.31
CA PHE A 227 14.91 -5.23 -18.26
C PHE A 227 14.38 -4.26 -19.30
N ASP A 228 15.01 -3.10 -19.40
CA ASP A 228 14.91 -2.29 -20.61
C ASP A 228 15.85 -2.88 -21.66
N ARG A 229 15.24 -3.51 -22.66
CA ARG A 229 15.91 -4.18 -23.77
C ARG A 229 16.00 -3.30 -25.02
N GLU A 230 15.41 -2.10 -24.99
CA GLU A 230 15.52 -1.10 -26.05
C GLU A 230 16.77 -0.24 -25.83
N ALA A 231 17.16 -0.01 -24.57
CA ALA A 231 18.45 0.59 -24.25
C ALA A 231 19.63 -0.23 -24.81
N ASP A 232 20.65 0.49 -25.26
CA ASP A 232 21.90 -0.07 -25.74
C ASP A 232 23.09 0.57 -25.00
N PRO A 233 23.74 -0.14 -24.04
CA PRO A 233 23.42 -1.50 -23.57
C PRO A 233 22.15 -1.58 -22.71
N TRP A 234 21.61 -2.79 -22.55
CA TRP A 234 20.42 -3.09 -21.74
C TRP A 234 20.58 -2.59 -20.30
N ARG A 235 19.47 -2.11 -19.73
CA ARG A 235 19.40 -1.57 -18.36
C ARG A 235 18.51 -2.46 -17.49
N ILE A 236 18.89 -2.61 -16.22
CA ILE A 236 18.04 -3.20 -15.20
C ILE A 236 17.33 -2.04 -14.50
N VAL A 237 16.03 -1.89 -14.73
CA VAL A 237 15.23 -0.76 -14.24
C VAL A 237 14.48 -1.18 -12.99
N PHE A 238 14.57 -0.37 -11.93
CA PHE A 238 13.91 -0.63 -10.65
C PHE A 238 12.69 0.27 -10.44
N ASP A 239 11.73 -0.22 -9.66
CA ASP A 239 10.48 0.49 -9.32
C ASP A 239 10.64 1.67 -8.34
N ASN A 240 11.86 1.91 -7.86
CA ASN A 240 12.24 3.10 -7.10
C ASN A 240 12.80 4.24 -7.99
N GLY A 241 12.87 4.03 -9.31
CA GLY A 241 13.31 5.01 -10.28
C GLY A 241 14.81 4.96 -10.61
N SER A 242 15.59 4.18 -9.87
CA SER A 242 16.99 3.87 -10.21
C SER A 242 17.06 2.88 -11.36
N TYR A 243 18.18 2.87 -12.08
CA TYR A 243 18.50 1.77 -12.99
C TYR A 243 19.99 1.46 -12.96
N MET A 244 20.32 0.22 -13.28
CA MET A 244 21.66 -0.33 -13.19
C MET A 244 22.16 -0.77 -14.57
N THR A 245 23.38 -0.36 -14.91
CA THR A 245 24.15 -0.90 -16.03
C THR A 245 25.26 -1.79 -15.52
N LEU A 246 25.48 -2.91 -16.21
CA LEU A 246 26.58 -3.82 -15.94
C LEU A 246 27.76 -3.46 -16.85
N ASP A 247 28.57 -2.50 -16.43
CA ASP A 247 29.61 -1.90 -17.28
C ASP A 247 30.70 -2.90 -17.70
N GLU A 248 30.92 -3.94 -16.91
CA GLU A 248 31.84 -5.03 -17.25
C GLU A 248 31.21 -6.10 -18.15
N TYR A 249 29.88 -6.17 -18.17
CA TYR A 249 29.10 -7.18 -18.88
C TYR A 249 27.93 -6.53 -19.63
N PRO A 250 28.18 -5.58 -20.55
CA PRO A 250 27.09 -4.96 -21.30
C PRO A 250 26.36 -6.02 -22.12
N ALA A 251 25.03 -5.93 -22.14
CA ALA A 251 24.17 -6.74 -23.00
C ALA A 251 23.54 -5.85 -24.06
N HIS A 252 23.48 -6.34 -25.29
CA HIS A 252 22.92 -5.61 -26.42
C HIS A 252 21.65 -6.30 -26.96
N PRO A 253 20.77 -5.56 -27.67
CA PRO A 253 19.61 -6.17 -28.31
C PRO A 253 19.98 -7.35 -29.21
N GLY A 254 19.54 -8.55 -28.84
CA GLY A 254 19.80 -9.79 -29.57
C GLY A 254 20.75 -10.76 -28.86
N ASP A 255 21.44 -10.31 -27.81
CA ASP A 255 22.39 -11.15 -27.07
C ASP A 255 21.70 -12.21 -26.19
N ASN A 256 22.39 -13.34 -26.00
CA ASN A 256 22.02 -14.35 -25.01
C ASN A 256 22.78 -14.11 -23.70
N VAL A 257 22.08 -13.53 -22.72
CA VAL A 257 22.68 -13.06 -21.45
C VAL A 257 22.10 -13.73 -20.20
N ASN A 258 21.70 -15.00 -20.32
CA ASN A 258 21.08 -15.77 -19.24
C ASN A 258 21.95 -15.81 -17.97
N THR A 259 23.26 -16.04 -18.09
CA THR A 259 24.15 -16.23 -16.93
C THR A 259 24.31 -14.96 -16.08
N ILE A 260 24.26 -13.77 -16.67
CA ILE A 260 24.51 -12.53 -15.90
C ILE A 260 23.20 -11.82 -15.60
N TYR A 261 22.42 -11.54 -16.65
CA TYR A 261 21.14 -10.84 -16.53
C TYR A 261 20.00 -11.77 -16.12
N GLY A 262 20.11 -13.08 -16.28
CA GLY A 262 19.01 -13.98 -15.92
C GLY A 262 17.87 -14.01 -16.94
N TRP A 263 18.07 -13.44 -18.13
CA TRP A 263 17.08 -13.50 -19.19
C TRP A 263 16.82 -14.96 -19.57
N ASN A 264 15.56 -15.40 -19.46
CA ASN A 264 15.15 -16.80 -19.63
C ASN A 264 15.79 -17.78 -18.62
N SER A 265 16.24 -17.30 -17.45
CA SER A 265 16.80 -18.15 -16.40
C SER A 265 15.72 -18.62 -15.43
N PRO A 266 15.66 -19.92 -15.09
CA PRO A 266 14.75 -20.41 -14.03
C PRO A 266 15.16 -19.91 -12.64
N ASN A 267 16.39 -19.42 -12.47
CA ASN A 267 16.96 -19.06 -11.17
C ASN A 267 16.63 -17.64 -10.71
N ILE A 268 15.98 -16.81 -11.54
CA ILE A 268 15.71 -15.39 -11.22
C ILE A 268 14.68 -15.22 -10.09
N ASN A 269 13.79 -16.21 -9.89
CA ASN A 269 12.68 -16.16 -8.94
C ASN A 269 12.69 -17.34 -7.95
N THR A 270 13.85 -17.66 -7.37
CA THR A 270 13.93 -18.72 -6.35
C THR A 270 13.76 -18.19 -4.92
N TRP A 271 12.97 -18.89 -4.12
CA TRP A 271 12.76 -18.61 -2.69
C TRP A 271 13.81 -19.33 -1.82
N SER A 272 15.09 -19.14 -2.14
CA SER A 272 16.20 -19.73 -1.41
C SER A 272 17.08 -18.65 -0.79
N ASN A 273 17.48 -18.86 0.46
CA ASN A 273 18.46 -18.01 1.17
C ASN A 273 19.91 -18.26 0.77
N LYS A 274 20.15 -19.07 -0.27
CA LYS A 274 21.48 -19.32 -0.85
C LYS A 274 21.80 -18.28 -1.93
N ILE A 275 23.07 -17.87 -1.95
CA ILE A 275 23.64 -17.09 -3.06
C ILE A 275 23.95 -18.04 -4.21
N ASP A 276 23.27 -17.85 -5.33
CA ASP A 276 23.46 -18.65 -6.53
C ASP A 276 24.74 -18.23 -7.24
N ASP A 277 25.31 -19.14 -8.05
CA ASP A 277 26.41 -18.77 -8.94
C ASP A 277 25.95 -17.80 -10.04
N TYR A 278 24.70 -17.96 -10.50
CA TYR A 278 24.05 -17.11 -11.49
C TYR A 278 22.52 -17.26 -11.43
N PRO A 279 21.75 -16.25 -11.90
CA PRO A 279 22.21 -14.97 -12.42
C PRO A 279 22.44 -13.89 -11.33
N LEU A 280 23.23 -12.87 -11.66
CA LEU A 280 23.47 -11.72 -10.78
C LEU A 280 22.15 -11.06 -10.33
N THR A 281 21.21 -10.92 -11.26
CA THR A 281 19.87 -10.35 -11.02
C THR A 281 19.03 -11.20 -10.07
N GLY A 282 19.18 -12.53 -10.08
CA GLY A 282 18.52 -13.42 -9.14
C GLY A 282 19.01 -13.21 -7.71
N ASN A 283 20.33 -13.09 -7.53
CA ASN A 283 20.93 -12.73 -6.25
C ASN A 283 20.49 -11.33 -5.79
N LEU A 284 20.42 -10.36 -6.71
CA LEU A 284 19.93 -9.03 -6.42
C LEU A 284 18.47 -9.06 -5.97
N PHE A 285 17.60 -9.82 -6.63
CA PHE A 285 16.19 -9.97 -6.26
C PHE A 285 15.99 -10.57 -4.87
N LYS A 286 16.76 -11.59 -4.54
CA LYS A 286 16.76 -12.17 -3.19
C LYS A 286 17.25 -11.16 -2.14
N MET A 287 18.23 -10.32 -2.47
CA MET A 287 18.72 -9.27 -1.58
C MET A 287 17.66 -8.17 -1.37
N MET A 288 16.99 -7.72 -2.44
CA MET A 288 15.88 -6.76 -2.39
C MET A 288 14.71 -7.26 -1.51
N LYS A 289 14.44 -8.56 -1.52
CA LYS A 289 13.42 -9.20 -0.69
C LYS A 289 13.86 -9.56 0.73
N GLY A 290 15.11 -9.28 1.12
CA GLY A 290 15.66 -9.65 2.43
C GLY A 290 15.86 -11.16 2.63
N ILE A 291 15.84 -11.95 1.56
CA ILE A 291 16.06 -13.41 1.60
C ILE A 291 17.56 -13.73 1.76
N ILE A 292 18.41 -12.99 1.05
CA ILE A 292 19.87 -12.99 1.27
C ILE A 292 20.21 -11.75 2.10
N THR A 293 20.81 -11.96 3.27
CA THR A 293 21.18 -10.89 4.19
C THR A 293 22.68 -10.60 4.13
N ILE A 294 23.12 -9.56 4.83
CA ILE A 294 24.55 -9.28 5.05
C ILE A 294 25.26 -10.49 5.68
N ASP A 295 24.62 -11.18 6.63
CA ASP A 295 25.19 -12.37 7.24
C ASP A 295 25.31 -13.55 6.27
N THR A 296 24.37 -13.68 5.33
CA THR A 296 24.51 -14.65 4.23
C THR A 296 25.72 -14.31 3.37
N TRP A 297 25.93 -13.03 3.04
CA TRP A 297 27.08 -12.56 2.28
C TRP A 297 28.41 -12.77 3.02
N LYS A 298 28.48 -12.47 4.32
CA LYS A 298 29.67 -12.69 5.16
C LYS A 298 30.11 -14.17 5.21
N LYS A 299 29.19 -15.09 4.96
CA LYS A 299 29.43 -16.55 4.93
C LYS A 299 29.61 -17.10 3.51
N ALA A 300 29.57 -16.25 2.49
CA ALA A 300 29.64 -16.68 1.09
C ALA A 300 31.06 -17.12 0.71
N ASP A 301 31.14 -18.16 -0.12
CA ASP A 301 32.40 -18.54 -0.76
C ASP A 301 32.89 -17.44 -1.71
N SER A 302 34.20 -17.25 -1.83
CA SER A 302 34.80 -16.23 -2.69
C SER A 302 34.39 -16.34 -4.17
N GLY A 303 34.04 -17.54 -4.65
CA GLY A 303 33.49 -17.76 -5.98
C GLY A 303 32.15 -17.05 -6.26
N LYS A 304 31.37 -16.71 -5.22
CA LYS A 304 30.08 -16.01 -5.38
C LYS A 304 30.23 -14.56 -5.82
N LEU A 305 31.44 -14.02 -5.79
CA LEU A 305 31.77 -12.68 -6.24
C LEU A 305 32.04 -12.58 -7.75
N SER A 306 32.06 -13.71 -8.46
CA SER A 306 32.50 -13.81 -9.86
C SER A 306 31.82 -12.81 -10.80
N PHE A 307 30.53 -12.54 -10.63
CA PHE A 307 29.78 -11.63 -11.52
C PHE A 307 29.54 -10.23 -10.93
N TRP A 308 30.08 -9.92 -9.75
CA TRP A 308 29.95 -8.60 -9.13
C TRP A 308 31.01 -7.63 -9.65
N GLY A 309 31.04 -7.48 -10.97
CA GLY A 309 31.95 -6.60 -11.70
C GLY A 309 31.65 -5.12 -11.51
N ARG A 310 32.26 -4.28 -12.36
CA ARG A 310 31.93 -2.84 -12.39
C ARG A 310 30.48 -2.64 -12.81
N THR A 311 29.78 -1.78 -12.09
CA THR A 311 28.38 -1.44 -12.31
C THR A 311 28.16 0.05 -12.07
N THR A 312 27.22 0.64 -12.80
CA THR A 312 26.81 2.02 -12.60
C THR A 312 25.34 2.05 -12.23
N ILE A 313 25.00 2.80 -11.17
CA ILE A 313 23.63 3.04 -10.72
C ILE A 313 23.28 4.47 -11.06
N THR A 314 22.33 4.65 -11.97
CA THR A 314 21.75 5.96 -12.27
C THR A 314 20.58 6.24 -11.35
N ASN A 315 20.42 7.51 -10.97
CA ASN A 315 19.43 7.97 -9.98
C ASN A 315 19.49 7.14 -8.68
N PRO A 316 20.67 6.99 -8.06
CA PRO A 316 20.79 6.17 -6.86
C PRO A 316 19.96 6.77 -5.71
N VAL A 317 19.38 5.89 -4.89
CA VAL A 317 18.69 6.26 -3.65
C VAL A 317 19.67 6.88 -2.65
N ASN A 318 20.86 6.28 -2.51
CA ASN A 318 21.91 6.77 -1.64
C ASN A 318 23.17 7.13 -2.44
N SER A 319 23.75 8.30 -2.15
CA SER A 319 25.03 8.71 -2.75
C SER A 319 26.21 8.02 -2.08
N LEU A 320 27.15 7.51 -2.89
CA LEU A 320 28.42 6.96 -2.42
C LEU A 320 29.35 8.03 -1.83
N ASP A 321 29.16 9.30 -2.17
CA ASP A 321 30.08 10.38 -1.77
C ASP A 321 30.10 10.61 -0.27
N ASN A 322 29.01 10.24 0.41
CA ASN A 322 28.81 10.37 1.85
C ASN A 322 29.75 9.51 2.70
N TYR A 323 30.46 8.54 2.09
CA TYR A 323 31.30 7.58 2.81
C TYR A 323 32.68 7.43 2.16
N ASP A 324 33.69 7.19 3.00
CA ASP A 324 34.92 6.51 2.63
C ASP A 324 34.68 5.00 2.69
N TRP A 325 35.00 4.34 1.58
CA TRP A 325 34.77 2.92 1.34
C TRP A 325 36.05 2.08 1.43
N SER A 326 37.19 2.72 1.71
CA SER A 326 38.53 2.11 1.64
C SER A 326 38.71 0.89 2.54
N LYS A 327 37.98 0.82 3.66
CA LYS A 327 38.01 -0.28 4.64
C LYS A 327 36.77 -1.16 4.61
N THR A 328 35.81 -0.87 3.74
CA THR A 328 34.52 -1.56 3.74
C THR A 328 34.65 -2.95 3.16
N THR A 329 34.16 -3.96 3.87
CA THR A 329 34.36 -5.36 3.48
C THR A 329 33.24 -6.27 4.00
N LEU A 330 32.94 -7.33 3.23
CA LEU A 330 32.11 -8.45 3.66
C LEU A 330 32.95 -9.53 4.37
N GLY A 331 34.28 -9.38 4.42
CA GLY A 331 35.19 -10.37 5.01
C GLY A 331 35.41 -11.61 4.14
N ILE A 332 34.90 -11.60 2.90
CA ILE A 332 35.10 -12.69 1.94
C ILE A 332 36.55 -12.64 1.45
N SER A 333 37.26 -13.76 1.53
CA SER A 333 38.68 -13.84 1.15
C SER A 333 39.06 -15.24 0.62
N GLY A 334 40.21 -15.33 -0.05
CA GLY A 334 40.78 -16.58 -0.56
C GLY A 334 40.44 -16.88 -2.02
N GLY A 335 39.87 -15.93 -2.77
CA GLY A 335 39.56 -16.10 -4.19
C GLY A 335 40.06 -14.98 -5.09
N ILE A 336 40.07 -15.23 -6.40
CA ILE A 336 40.52 -14.25 -7.40
C ILE A 336 39.59 -13.03 -7.54
N TYR A 337 38.38 -13.10 -6.97
CA TYR A 337 37.35 -12.08 -7.05
C TYR A 337 37.07 -11.36 -5.72
N ASP A 338 37.90 -11.55 -4.69
CA ASP A 338 37.67 -10.96 -3.36
C ASP A 338 37.49 -9.44 -3.41
N ALA A 339 38.22 -8.75 -4.29
CA ALA A 339 38.11 -7.30 -4.48
C ALA A 339 36.71 -6.83 -4.94
N ARG A 340 35.89 -7.73 -5.55
CA ARG A 340 34.54 -7.42 -6.04
C ARG A 340 33.50 -7.34 -4.93
N GLN A 341 33.81 -7.76 -3.70
CA GLN A 341 32.86 -7.68 -2.58
C GLN A 341 32.39 -6.24 -2.32
N ILE A 342 33.23 -5.25 -2.60
CA ILE A 342 32.85 -3.84 -2.46
C ILE A 342 31.73 -3.44 -3.43
N ASN A 343 31.64 -4.06 -4.60
CA ASN A 343 30.59 -3.78 -5.58
C ASN A 343 29.24 -4.28 -5.08
N VAL A 344 29.19 -5.43 -4.39
CA VAL A 344 27.97 -5.92 -3.71
C VAL A 344 27.45 -4.85 -2.75
N ILE A 345 28.36 -4.34 -1.90
CA ILE A 345 28.03 -3.38 -0.84
C ILE A 345 27.54 -2.06 -1.45
N LYS A 346 28.26 -1.54 -2.45
CA LYS A 346 27.91 -0.27 -3.11
C LYS A 346 26.60 -0.36 -3.88
N VAL A 347 26.36 -1.44 -4.62
CA VAL A 347 25.08 -1.66 -5.33
C VAL A 347 23.92 -1.74 -4.33
N ALA A 348 24.06 -2.56 -3.28
CA ALA A 348 23.02 -2.68 -2.26
C ALA A 348 22.71 -1.35 -1.58
N TYR A 349 23.75 -0.57 -1.27
CA TYR A 349 23.61 0.74 -0.66
C TYR A 349 22.99 1.78 -1.62
N GLN A 350 23.49 1.91 -2.85
CA GLN A 350 22.99 2.86 -3.83
C GLN A 350 21.53 2.60 -4.23
N LEU A 351 21.11 1.33 -4.27
CA LEU A 351 19.71 0.97 -4.51
C LEU A 351 18.83 1.15 -3.27
N GLY A 352 19.40 1.48 -2.11
CA GLY A 352 18.65 1.64 -0.86
C GLY A 352 18.25 0.33 -0.18
N ILE A 353 18.80 -0.80 -0.63
CA ILE A 353 18.57 -2.13 -0.04
C ILE A 353 19.26 -2.22 1.33
N TRP A 354 20.47 -1.67 1.44
CA TRP A 354 21.20 -1.54 2.71
C TRP A 354 21.25 -0.09 3.15
N THR A 355 21.12 0.13 4.45
CA THR A 355 21.13 1.45 5.09
C THR A 355 22.54 1.96 5.36
N GLY A 356 22.66 3.23 5.76
CA GLY A 356 23.93 3.78 6.26
C GLY A 356 24.50 2.99 7.43
N LYS A 357 23.64 2.58 8.38
CA LYS A 357 24.04 1.79 9.54
C LYS A 357 24.60 0.43 9.14
N ASP A 358 24.02 -0.19 8.11
CA ASP A 358 24.48 -1.48 7.60
C ASP A 358 25.89 -1.39 7.03
N VAL A 359 26.15 -0.39 6.17
CA VAL A 359 27.48 -0.21 5.56
C VAL A 359 28.54 0.29 6.53
N GLU A 360 28.15 1.08 7.53
CA GLU A 360 29.02 1.44 8.67
C GLU A 360 29.43 0.18 9.45
N GLY A 361 28.51 -0.76 9.67
CA GLY A 361 28.80 -2.07 10.26
C GLY A 361 29.69 -2.97 9.40
N LEU A 362 29.92 -2.62 8.13
CA LEU A 362 30.86 -3.26 7.22
C LEU A 362 32.18 -2.49 7.09
N GLY A 363 32.36 -1.38 7.81
CA GLY A 363 33.58 -0.59 7.83
C GLY A 363 33.59 0.63 6.91
N ALA A 364 32.44 1.03 6.33
CA ALA A 364 32.32 2.33 5.69
C ALA A 364 32.40 3.45 6.74
N ILE A 365 33.16 4.51 6.45
CA ILE A 365 33.36 5.64 7.36
C ILE A 365 32.67 6.86 6.78
N LYS A 366 31.71 7.43 7.52
CA LYS A 366 30.99 8.62 7.07
C LYS A 366 31.97 9.80 6.94
N LYS A 367 31.90 10.54 5.83
CA LYS A 367 32.73 11.73 5.58
C LYS A 367 32.19 12.97 6.28
#